data_AF-A4J1F9-F1
#
_entry.id   AF-A4J1F9-F1
#
_cell.length_a   1.000
_cell.length_b   1.000
_cell.length_c   1.000
_cell.angle_alpha   90.00
_cell.angle_beta   90.00
_cell.angle_gamma   90.00
#
_symmetry.space_group_name_H-M   'P 1'
#
loop_
_entity.id
_entity.type
_entity.pdbx_description
1 polymer ?
#
loop_
_entity_poly.entity_id
_entity_poly.type
_entity_poly.pdbx_seq_one_letter_code
_entity_poly.pdbx_strand_id
1 'polypeptide(L)'
;MSYTIYTATGCTRCKIVKQCMKERGIDFVEQDMKAEGKEAFRKFYSANRKSIFRGPDGVEFPILTDGSTICQGIGTSIAFLHAGNKLDGFFGVGTLHKEWVDGIYVSAGNPKYVTEFMEVLRYLKGNNMKLQLETNGLNSNILQQVLDEGLADVVIMNVLGPRELYSRILGQEVDMNEVEKTIPTVTKFPEYRFQTTVVPVIRQESEPNEISFLTAKEIGETAKLIADGTGSMKNPYLIRLWNPKLTTDQRFKAVKAMSINDMFSYRTSARCHQVLTEIEKE
;
A
#
# COMPACT_ATOMS: atom_id res chain seq x y z
N MET A 1 29.27 -8.61 -0.24
CA MET A 1 28.11 -9.05 -1.06
C MET A 1 28.07 -8.15 -2.28
N SER A 2 27.99 -8.72 -3.49
CA SER A 2 27.94 -7.90 -4.71
C SER A 2 26.48 -7.59 -5.03
N TYR A 3 26.08 -6.33 -4.93
CA TYR A 3 24.75 -5.92 -5.36
C TYR A 3 24.67 -5.90 -6.89
N THR A 4 23.53 -6.28 -7.44
CA THR A 4 23.18 -6.07 -8.84
C THR A 4 21.95 -5.19 -8.91
N ILE A 5 22.00 -4.14 -9.73
CA ILE A 5 20.85 -3.31 -10.04
C ILE A 5 20.50 -3.44 -11.53
N TYR A 6 19.31 -3.93 -11.81
CA TYR A 6 18.74 -3.91 -13.14
C TYR A 6 18.00 -2.59 -13.35
N THR A 7 18.30 -1.93 -14.47
CA THR A 7 17.81 -0.58 -14.76
C THR A 7 17.15 -0.52 -16.12
N ALA A 8 16.27 0.47 -16.30
CA ALA A 8 15.78 0.87 -17.60
C ALA A 8 16.54 2.12 -18.08
N THR A 9 16.86 2.20 -19.38
CA THR A 9 17.55 3.36 -19.95
C THR A 9 16.83 4.67 -19.63
N GLY A 10 17.56 5.65 -19.09
CA GLY A 10 17.03 6.98 -18.75
C GLY A 10 16.18 7.04 -17.47
N CYS A 11 16.00 5.93 -16.75
CA CYS A 11 15.18 5.82 -15.54
C CYS A 11 15.71 6.71 -14.38
N THR A 12 14.96 7.76 -14.03
CA THR A 12 15.28 8.65 -12.90
C THR A 12 15.33 7.90 -11.57
N ARG A 13 14.37 7.01 -11.32
CA ARG A 13 14.33 6.15 -10.12
C ARG A 13 15.59 5.31 -9.95
N CYS A 14 16.07 4.74 -11.06
CA CYS A 14 17.28 3.95 -11.11
C CYS A 14 18.52 4.80 -10.81
N LYS A 15 18.56 6.04 -11.27
CA LYS A 15 19.62 7.00 -10.91
C LYS A 15 19.62 7.29 -9.41
N ILE A 16 18.45 7.53 -8.81
CA ILE A 16 18.33 7.81 -7.35
C ILE A 16 18.81 6.62 -6.50
N VAL A 17 18.45 5.38 -6.87
CA VAL A 17 18.94 4.18 -6.17
C VAL A 17 20.46 4.05 -6.31
N LYS A 18 21.00 4.19 -7.52
CA LYS A 18 22.47 4.16 -7.72
C LYS A 18 23.18 5.28 -6.95
N GLN A 19 22.57 6.45 -6.85
CA GLN A 19 23.10 7.56 -6.07
C GLN A 19 23.16 7.21 -4.57
N CYS A 20 22.08 6.64 -4.02
CA CYS A 20 22.03 6.14 -2.64
C CYS A 20 23.16 5.14 -2.35
N MET A 21 23.38 4.19 -3.29
CA MET A 21 24.45 3.21 -3.17
C MET A 21 25.83 3.86 -3.15
N LYS A 22 26.09 4.83 -4.04
CA LYS A 22 27.36 5.57 -4.07
C LYS A 22 27.61 6.38 -2.80
N GLU A 23 26.60 7.11 -2.33
CA GLU A 23 26.69 7.90 -1.09
C GLU A 23 26.99 7.04 0.14
N ARG A 24 26.56 5.78 0.12
CA ARG A 24 26.80 4.80 1.17
C ARG A 24 28.06 3.95 0.96
N GLY A 25 28.82 4.18 -0.11
CA GLY A 25 30.00 3.39 -0.44
C GLY A 25 29.70 1.91 -0.75
N ILE A 26 28.51 1.62 -1.28
CA ILE A 26 28.08 0.26 -1.63
C ILE A 26 28.46 -0.02 -3.08
N ASP A 27 29.30 -1.04 -3.27
CA ASP A 27 29.65 -1.54 -4.60
C ASP A 27 28.48 -2.25 -5.27
N PHE A 28 28.28 -1.99 -6.57
CA PHE A 28 27.24 -2.62 -7.35
C PHE A 28 27.58 -2.79 -8.82
N VAL A 29 26.92 -3.77 -9.44
CA VAL A 29 26.93 -3.99 -10.88
C VAL A 29 25.61 -3.48 -11.47
N GLU A 30 25.68 -2.55 -12.41
CA GLU A 30 24.52 -2.12 -13.19
C GLU A 30 24.30 -3.03 -14.40
N GLN A 31 23.04 -3.40 -14.65
CA GLN A 31 22.60 -4.17 -15.80
C GLN A 31 21.43 -3.43 -16.49
N ASP A 32 21.72 -2.56 -17.45
CA ASP A 32 20.68 -1.87 -18.24
C ASP A 32 20.01 -2.87 -19.19
N MET A 33 18.70 -3.09 -19.00
CA MET A 33 17.92 -4.09 -19.72
C MET A 33 17.76 -3.83 -21.23
N LYS A 34 18.06 -2.62 -21.71
CA LYS A 34 18.01 -2.25 -23.14
C LYS A 34 19.40 -2.08 -23.78
N ALA A 35 20.47 -2.13 -22.99
CA ALA A 35 21.85 -2.03 -23.47
C ALA A 35 22.62 -3.32 -23.16
N GLU A 36 23.85 -3.19 -22.65
CA GLU A 36 24.77 -4.31 -22.37
C GLU A 36 24.20 -5.33 -21.36
N GLY A 37 23.26 -4.91 -20.50
CA GLY A 37 22.63 -5.77 -19.49
C GLY A 37 21.41 -6.57 -19.96
N LYS A 38 21.04 -6.50 -21.26
CA LYS A 38 19.84 -7.16 -21.79
C LYS A 38 19.82 -8.68 -21.57
N GLU A 39 20.94 -9.36 -21.83
CA GLU A 39 21.02 -10.82 -21.67
C GLU A 39 21.01 -11.23 -20.19
N ALA A 40 21.75 -10.51 -19.36
CA ALA A 40 21.77 -10.71 -17.91
C ALA A 40 20.37 -10.54 -17.30
N PHE A 41 19.65 -9.48 -17.69
CA PHE A 41 18.28 -9.25 -17.25
C PHE A 41 17.33 -10.36 -17.71
N ARG A 42 17.42 -10.82 -18.97
CA ARG A 42 16.57 -11.92 -19.48
C ARG A 42 16.76 -13.20 -18.67
N LYS A 43 18.01 -13.56 -18.37
CA LYS A 43 18.33 -14.75 -17.56
C LYS A 43 17.78 -14.59 -16.13
N PHE A 44 18.02 -13.44 -15.51
CA PHE A 44 17.52 -13.13 -14.17
C PHE A 44 15.98 -13.16 -14.10
N TYR A 45 15.31 -12.50 -15.03
CA TYR A 45 13.86 -12.43 -15.09
C TYR A 45 13.23 -13.81 -15.32
N SER A 46 13.80 -14.63 -16.19
CA SER A 46 13.33 -16.00 -16.42
C SER A 46 13.38 -16.86 -15.15
N ALA A 47 14.50 -16.78 -14.41
CA ALA A 47 14.69 -17.53 -13.18
C ALA A 47 13.78 -17.05 -12.03
N ASN A 48 13.44 -15.76 -11.99
CA ASN A 48 12.76 -15.12 -10.86
C ASN A 48 11.34 -14.63 -11.19
N ARG A 49 10.74 -15.08 -12.31
CA ARG A 49 9.47 -14.55 -12.82
C ARG A 49 8.32 -14.53 -11.81
N LYS A 50 8.28 -15.49 -10.87
CA LYS A 50 7.23 -15.56 -9.83
C LYS A 50 7.39 -14.49 -8.74
N SER A 51 8.59 -13.96 -8.57
CA SER A 51 8.96 -12.97 -7.54
C SER A 51 9.06 -11.56 -8.11
N ILE A 52 8.84 -11.38 -9.41
CA ILE A 52 8.88 -10.08 -10.09
C ILE A 52 7.45 -9.69 -10.46
N PHE A 53 7.00 -8.57 -9.92
CA PHE A 53 5.75 -7.96 -10.32
C PHE A 53 5.86 -7.41 -11.74
N ARG A 54 4.78 -7.61 -12.51
CA ARG A 54 4.62 -7.06 -13.86
C ARG A 54 3.25 -6.41 -13.95
N GLY A 55 3.26 -5.08 -14.04
CA GLY A 55 2.06 -4.27 -14.26
C GLY A 55 1.65 -4.23 -15.73
N PRO A 56 0.58 -3.48 -16.06
CA PRO A 56 0.12 -3.29 -17.44
C PRO A 56 1.20 -2.68 -18.34
N ASP A 57 2.03 -1.78 -17.79
CA ASP A 57 3.11 -1.10 -18.51
C ASP A 57 4.42 -1.91 -18.57
N GLY A 58 4.45 -3.11 -17.98
CA GLY A 58 5.61 -3.99 -17.96
C GLY A 58 6.24 -4.15 -16.57
N VAL A 59 7.54 -4.41 -16.56
CA VAL A 59 8.31 -4.64 -15.33
C VAL A 59 8.65 -3.30 -14.69
N GLU A 60 8.34 -3.14 -13.41
CA GLU A 60 8.72 -1.95 -12.65
C GLU A 60 10.22 -1.97 -12.33
N PHE A 61 10.89 -0.85 -12.57
CA PHE A 61 12.32 -0.66 -12.34
C PHE A 61 12.56 0.50 -11.35
N PRO A 62 13.65 0.49 -10.57
CA PRO A 62 14.76 -0.48 -10.60
C PRO A 62 14.42 -1.83 -9.97
N ILE A 63 15.21 -2.86 -10.29
CA ILE A 63 15.25 -4.10 -9.52
C ILE A 63 16.63 -4.24 -8.90
N LEU A 64 16.71 -4.20 -7.58
CA LEU A 64 17.93 -4.37 -6.80
C LEU A 64 17.97 -5.77 -6.19
N THR A 65 19.12 -6.43 -6.21
CA THR A 65 19.32 -7.71 -5.54
C THR A 65 20.73 -7.85 -5.00
N ASP A 66 20.87 -8.53 -3.86
CA ASP A 66 22.15 -8.98 -3.30
C ASP A 66 22.44 -10.46 -3.60
N GLY A 67 21.60 -11.09 -4.43
CA GLY A 67 21.61 -12.53 -4.74
C GLY A 67 20.66 -13.36 -3.88
N SER A 68 20.20 -12.84 -2.73
CA SER A 68 19.24 -13.50 -1.83
C SER A 68 17.88 -12.82 -1.82
N THR A 69 17.87 -11.48 -1.83
CA THR A 69 16.68 -10.64 -1.75
C THR A 69 16.48 -9.92 -3.07
N ILE A 70 15.24 -9.78 -3.53
CA ILE A 70 14.86 -9.03 -4.73
C ILE A 70 13.97 -7.88 -4.29
N CYS A 71 14.44 -6.65 -4.48
CA CYS A 71 13.71 -5.42 -4.23
C CYS A 71 13.29 -4.83 -5.57
N GLN A 72 11.99 -4.60 -5.77
CA GLN A 72 11.46 -4.03 -7.01
C GLN A 72 10.80 -2.67 -6.74
N GLY A 73 11.24 -1.66 -7.49
CA GLY A 73 10.83 -0.27 -7.33
C GLY A 73 11.78 0.56 -6.45
N ILE A 74 11.65 1.88 -6.53
CA ILE A 74 12.51 2.82 -5.79
C ILE A 74 12.32 2.71 -4.28
N GLY A 75 11.07 2.65 -3.78
CA GLY A 75 10.78 2.61 -2.34
C GLY A 75 11.41 1.39 -1.65
N THR A 76 11.15 0.19 -2.18
CA THR A 76 11.73 -1.07 -1.66
C THR A 76 13.25 -1.07 -1.74
N SER A 77 13.83 -0.58 -2.85
CA SER A 77 15.28 -0.54 -3.03
C SER A 77 15.97 0.39 -2.03
N ILE A 78 15.46 1.61 -1.83
CA ILE A 78 16.02 2.55 -0.85
C ILE A 78 15.84 2.02 0.58
N ALA A 79 14.67 1.46 0.89
CA ALA A 79 14.42 0.85 2.20
C ALA A 79 15.41 -0.27 2.52
N PHE A 80 15.64 -1.18 1.57
CA PHE A 80 16.59 -2.27 1.74
C PHE A 80 18.04 -1.77 1.90
N LEU A 81 18.44 -0.74 1.16
CA LEU A 81 19.77 -0.13 1.29
C LEU A 81 19.96 0.61 2.62
N HIS A 82 18.89 1.11 3.23
CA HIS A 82 18.93 1.78 4.53
C HIS A 82 18.95 0.79 5.70
N ALA A 83 18.13 -0.26 5.64
CA ALA A 83 17.82 -1.06 6.82
C ALA A 83 17.64 -2.57 6.56
N GLY A 84 17.97 -3.04 5.35
CA GLY A 84 17.72 -4.43 4.94
C GLY A 84 16.24 -4.79 5.07
N ASN A 85 15.96 -6.00 5.56
CA ASN A 85 14.59 -6.53 5.70
C ASN A 85 13.83 -5.96 6.92
N LYS A 86 14.42 -5.05 7.70
CA LYS A 86 13.72 -4.43 8.84
C LYS A 86 12.49 -3.65 8.40
N LEU A 87 12.51 -3.09 7.19
CA LEU A 87 11.44 -2.27 6.65
C LEU A 87 10.46 -3.06 5.76
N ASP A 88 10.55 -4.39 5.77
CA ASP A 88 9.54 -5.23 5.15
C ASP A 88 8.15 -4.90 5.71
N GLY A 89 7.15 -4.92 4.84
CA GLY A 89 5.79 -4.50 5.17
C GLY A 89 5.56 -2.98 5.00
N PHE A 90 6.53 -2.12 5.31
CA PHE A 90 6.37 -0.67 5.04
C PHE A 90 6.42 -0.35 3.55
N PHE A 91 7.21 -1.09 2.77
CA PHE A 91 7.39 -0.84 1.34
C PHE A 91 7.04 -2.08 0.52
N GLY A 92 6.33 -1.85 -0.57
CA GLY A 92 6.05 -2.83 -1.62
C GLY A 92 6.25 -2.22 -3.00
N VAL A 93 5.88 -2.99 -4.04
CA VAL A 93 5.98 -2.51 -5.41
C VAL A 93 4.89 -1.46 -5.65
N GLY A 94 5.32 -0.22 -5.91
CA GLY A 94 4.45 0.86 -6.37
C GLY A 94 4.10 0.75 -7.85
N THR A 95 3.00 1.39 -8.24
CA THR A 95 2.46 1.39 -9.60
C THR A 95 2.36 2.79 -10.21
N LEU A 96 2.51 3.85 -9.40
CA LEU A 96 2.57 5.21 -9.91
C LEU A 96 3.90 5.43 -10.64
N HIS A 97 3.92 6.41 -11.55
CA HIS A 97 5.04 6.71 -12.44
C HIS A 97 5.62 8.11 -12.20
N LYS A 98 6.72 8.43 -12.90
CA LYS A 98 7.40 9.74 -12.86
C LYS A 98 7.95 10.07 -11.46
N GLU A 99 7.62 11.23 -10.92
CA GLU A 99 8.11 11.70 -9.62
C GLU A 99 7.36 11.09 -8.43
N TRP A 100 6.35 10.25 -8.64
CA TRP A 100 5.58 9.65 -7.54
C TRP A 100 6.22 8.39 -6.97
N VAL A 101 5.99 8.11 -5.70
CA VAL A 101 6.27 6.83 -5.05
C VAL A 101 5.04 6.44 -4.23
N ASP A 102 4.42 5.34 -4.61
CA ASP A 102 3.38 4.62 -3.87
C ASP A 102 3.92 3.26 -3.40
N GLY A 103 3.03 2.40 -2.90
CA GLY A 103 3.42 1.13 -2.28
C GLY A 103 4.08 1.34 -0.90
N ILE A 104 3.66 2.38 -0.18
CA ILE A 104 4.13 2.69 1.18
C ILE A 104 2.98 2.44 2.15
N TYR A 105 3.11 1.47 3.05
CA TYR A 105 2.03 0.98 3.91
C TYR A 105 2.37 1.19 5.40
N VAL A 106 1.89 2.30 5.97
CA VAL A 106 2.21 2.71 7.36
C VAL A 106 1.80 1.64 8.38
N SER A 107 0.66 0.99 8.15
CA SER A 107 0.08 0.04 9.10
C SER A 107 0.60 -1.40 8.97
N ALA A 108 1.26 -1.73 7.86
CA ALA A 108 1.75 -3.10 7.62
C ALA A 108 3.21 -3.30 8.09
N GLY A 109 3.97 -2.23 8.25
CA GLY A 109 5.33 -2.29 8.75
C GLY A 109 5.42 -2.46 10.26
N ASN A 110 6.59 -2.92 10.72
CA ASN A 110 6.86 -3.09 12.15
C ASN A 110 7.21 -1.74 12.82
N PRO A 111 6.41 -1.26 13.78
CA PRO A 111 6.60 0.06 14.38
C PRO A 111 7.93 0.25 15.13
N LYS A 112 8.64 -0.84 15.47
CA LYS A 112 9.98 -0.78 16.05
C LYS A 112 11.00 -0.07 15.16
N TYR A 113 10.80 -0.09 13.84
CA TYR A 113 11.72 0.50 12.86
C TYR A 113 11.22 1.82 12.28
N VAL A 114 10.41 2.56 13.05
CA VAL A 114 9.90 3.89 12.65
C VAL A 114 11.03 4.86 12.32
N THR A 115 12.16 4.82 13.05
CA THR A 115 13.30 5.70 12.77
C THR A 115 13.85 5.47 11.36
N GLU A 116 14.14 4.22 11.01
CA GLU A 116 14.62 3.87 9.67
C GLU A 116 13.57 4.13 8.59
N PHE A 117 12.27 3.92 8.88
CA PHE A 117 11.18 4.25 7.97
C PHE A 117 11.16 5.76 7.63
N MET A 118 11.23 6.62 8.65
CA MET A 118 11.25 8.08 8.47
C MET A 118 12.48 8.55 7.69
N GLU A 119 13.66 7.94 7.92
CA GLU A 119 14.86 8.24 7.13
C GLU A 119 14.68 7.95 5.63
N VAL A 120 14.01 6.85 5.28
CA VAL A 120 13.73 6.52 3.88
C VAL A 120 12.76 7.53 3.26
N LEU A 121 11.69 7.90 3.95
CA LEU A 121 10.76 8.91 3.46
C LEU A 121 11.44 10.26 3.23
N ARG A 122 12.29 10.71 4.18
CA ARG A 122 13.10 11.93 4.03
C ARG A 122 14.02 11.85 2.83
N TYR A 123 14.70 10.71 2.64
CA TYR A 123 15.60 10.52 1.50
C TYR A 123 14.85 10.63 0.16
N LEU A 124 13.66 10.01 0.06
CA LEU A 124 12.83 10.08 -1.14
C LEU A 124 12.34 11.52 -1.40
N LYS A 125 11.83 12.23 -0.37
CA LYS A 125 11.42 13.65 -0.49
C LYS A 125 12.60 14.54 -0.90
N GLY A 126 13.77 14.34 -0.31
CA GLY A 126 15.00 15.07 -0.64
C GLY A 126 15.48 14.87 -2.09
N ASN A 127 15.06 13.78 -2.73
CA ASN A 127 15.30 13.51 -4.16
C ASN A 127 14.15 13.97 -5.07
N ASN A 128 13.34 14.93 -4.62
CA ASN A 128 12.20 15.52 -5.34
C ASN A 128 11.10 14.52 -5.73
N MET A 129 10.95 13.45 -4.95
CA MET A 129 9.84 12.51 -5.12
C MET A 129 8.62 12.97 -4.32
N LYS A 130 7.42 12.73 -4.87
CA LYS A 130 6.14 12.87 -4.19
C LYS A 130 5.70 11.52 -3.64
N LEU A 131 5.19 11.50 -2.42
CA LEU A 131 4.88 10.26 -1.70
C LEU A 131 3.38 10.10 -1.51
N GLN A 132 2.86 8.95 -1.95
CA GLN A 132 1.52 8.48 -1.65
C GLN A 132 1.61 7.34 -0.63
N LEU A 133 1.03 7.54 0.54
CA LEU A 133 1.03 6.56 1.62
C LEU A 133 -0.35 5.94 1.80
N GLU A 134 -0.36 4.68 2.19
CA GLU A 134 -1.55 3.95 2.59
C GLU A 134 -1.48 3.59 4.08
N THR A 135 -2.63 3.65 4.75
CA THR A 135 -2.82 3.22 6.14
C THR A 135 -4.15 2.49 6.27
N ASN A 136 -4.28 1.59 7.24
CA ASN A 136 -5.57 1.02 7.64
C ASN A 136 -6.04 1.52 9.02
N GLY A 137 -5.41 2.58 9.55
CA GLY A 137 -5.74 3.14 10.86
C GLY A 137 -4.80 2.72 12.00
N LEU A 138 -4.05 1.62 11.84
CA LEU A 138 -3.04 1.21 12.82
C LEU A 138 -1.74 2.00 12.67
N ASN A 139 -0.91 1.98 13.73
CA ASN A 139 0.33 2.76 13.84
C ASN A 139 0.08 4.27 13.76
N SER A 140 -0.94 4.75 14.49
CA SER A 140 -1.41 6.14 14.48
C SER A 140 -0.29 7.16 14.75
N ASN A 141 0.61 6.84 15.69
CA ASN A 141 1.77 7.66 16.02
C ASN A 141 2.76 7.82 14.87
N ILE A 142 2.93 6.79 14.02
CA ILE A 142 3.84 6.87 12.86
C ILE A 142 3.24 7.82 11.84
N LEU A 143 1.94 7.70 11.55
CA LEU A 143 1.28 8.61 10.61
C LEU A 143 1.34 10.07 11.10
N GLN A 144 1.21 10.29 12.41
CA GLN A 144 1.36 11.63 12.97
C GLN A 144 2.77 12.20 12.73
N GLN A 145 3.83 11.40 12.91
CA GLN A 145 5.20 11.85 12.59
C GLN A 145 5.39 12.17 11.11
N VAL A 146 4.81 11.35 10.20
CA VAL A 146 4.82 11.62 8.76
C VAL A 146 4.15 12.97 8.45
N LEU A 147 3.01 13.27 9.10
CA LEU A 147 2.30 14.53 8.95
C LEU A 147 3.14 15.71 9.45
N ASP A 148 3.70 15.60 10.65
CA ASP A 148 4.46 16.67 11.31
C ASP A 148 5.71 17.05 10.51
N GLU A 149 6.29 16.10 9.79
CA GLU A 149 7.47 16.32 8.94
C GLU A 149 7.14 16.61 7.46
N GLY A 150 5.86 16.62 7.08
CA GLY A 150 5.44 16.87 5.68
C GLY A 150 5.94 15.81 4.70
N LEU A 151 6.01 14.54 5.13
CA LEU A 151 6.59 13.44 4.36
C LEU A 151 5.59 12.69 3.47
N ALA A 152 4.35 13.19 3.32
CA ALA A 152 3.38 12.63 2.41
C ALA A 152 2.63 13.73 1.65
N ASP A 153 2.48 13.53 0.35
CA ASP A 153 1.72 14.41 -0.54
C ASP A 153 0.27 13.93 -0.65
N VAL A 154 0.06 12.61 -0.63
CA VAL A 154 -1.27 11.97 -0.66
C VAL A 154 -1.33 10.89 0.42
N VAL A 155 -2.42 10.84 1.19
CA VAL A 155 -2.70 9.72 2.11
C VAL A 155 -4.04 9.06 1.79
N ILE A 156 -4.00 7.75 1.59
CA ILE A 156 -5.20 6.92 1.38
C ILE A 156 -5.41 6.06 2.62
N MET A 157 -6.53 6.26 3.31
CA MET A 157 -6.90 5.42 4.44
C MET A 157 -7.88 4.34 4.03
N ASN A 158 -7.47 3.09 4.15
CA ASN A 158 -8.30 1.89 4.03
C ASN A 158 -9.06 1.67 5.34
N VAL A 159 -10.31 2.15 5.43
CA VAL A 159 -11.18 1.87 6.59
C VAL A 159 -11.79 0.49 6.35
N LEU A 160 -11.36 -0.51 7.12
CA LEU A 160 -11.62 -1.92 6.77
C LEU A 160 -13.10 -2.31 6.86
N GLY A 161 -13.85 -1.66 7.75
CA GLY A 161 -15.26 -1.92 7.99
C GLY A 161 -15.77 -1.17 9.22
N PRO A 162 -16.97 -1.50 9.73
CA PRO A 162 -17.44 -0.94 10.98
C PRO A 162 -16.59 -1.44 12.15
N ARG A 163 -16.63 -0.71 13.28
CA ARG A 163 -15.82 -0.97 14.49
C ARG A 163 -15.77 -2.44 14.88
N GLU A 164 -16.94 -3.09 14.95
CA GLU A 164 -17.08 -4.48 15.41
C GLU A 164 -16.47 -5.53 14.47
N LEU A 165 -16.19 -5.18 13.21
CA LEU A 165 -15.65 -6.11 12.22
C LEU A 165 -14.17 -5.89 11.95
N TYR A 166 -13.54 -4.86 12.51
CA TYR A 166 -12.16 -4.51 12.19
C TYR A 166 -11.17 -5.65 12.52
N SER A 167 -11.20 -6.14 13.77
CA SER A 167 -10.34 -7.24 14.22
C SER A 167 -10.53 -8.51 13.38
N ARG A 168 -11.79 -8.78 13.01
CA ARG A 168 -12.18 -9.95 12.23
C ARG A 168 -11.71 -9.89 10.78
N ILE A 169 -11.79 -8.72 10.16
CA ILE A 169 -11.31 -8.50 8.79
C ILE A 169 -9.79 -8.61 8.75
N LEU A 170 -9.10 -8.09 9.78
CA LEU A 170 -7.65 -8.14 9.86
C LEU A 170 -7.12 -9.51 10.33
N GLY A 171 -7.95 -10.32 10.98
CA GLY A 171 -7.56 -11.61 11.53
C GLY A 171 -6.71 -11.53 12.80
N GLN A 172 -6.76 -10.39 13.51
CA GLN A 172 -6.05 -10.15 14.76
C GLN A 172 -6.79 -9.15 15.64
N GLU A 173 -6.53 -9.16 16.94
CA GLU A 173 -7.02 -8.13 17.87
C GLU A 173 -6.57 -6.74 17.42
N VAL A 174 -7.50 -5.77 17.39
CA VAL A 174 -7.24 -4.39 16.99
C VAL A 174 -7.68 -3.43 18.09
N ASP A 175 -6.77 -2.56 18.51
CA ASP A 175 -7.15 -1.40 19.31
C ASP A 175 -7.81 -0.34 18.43
N MET A 176 -9.15 -0.31 18.46
CA MET A 176 -9.93 0.65 17.69
C MET A 176 -9.62 2.12 18.03
N ASN A 177 -9.03 2.41 19.19
CA ASN A 177 -8.60 3.77 19.50
C ASN A 177 -7.51 4.27 18.54
N GLU A 178 -6.66 3.38 18.00
CA GLU A 178 -5.69 3.76 16.97
C GLU A 178 -6.37 4.22 15.69
N VAL A 179 -7.35 3.43 15.22
CA VAL A 179 -8.10 3.73 14.00
C VAL A 179 -8.84 5.07 14.14
N GLU A 180 -9.49 5.28 15.28
CA GLU A 180 -10.25 6.49 15.57
C GLU A 180 -9.37 7.74 15.70
N LYS A 181 -8.13 7.61 16.21
CA LYS A 181 -7.14 8.70 16.20
C LYS A 181 -6.61 8.99 14.80
N THR A 182 -6.47 7.96 13.97
CA THR A 182 -5.95 8.09 12.61
C THR A 182 -6.92 8.81 11.67
N ILE A 183 -8.23 8.54 11.77
CA ILE A 183 -9.27 9.14 10.90
C ILE A 183 -9.16 10.68 10.80
N PRO A 184 -9.20 11.46 11.89
CA PRO A 184 -9.06 12.92 11.80
C PRO A 184 -7.64 13.39 11.46
N THR A 185 -6.64 12.52 11.57
CA THR A 185 -5.25 12.86 11.20
C THR A 185 -5.08 12.85 9.69
N VAL A 186 -5.73 11.90 9.00
CA VAL A 186 -5.68 11.76 7.53
C VAL A 186 -6.18 13.02 6.81
N THR A 187 -7.16 13.71 7.37
CA THR A 187 -7.74 14.92 6.75
C THR A 187 -6.81 16.15 6.77
N LYS A 188 -5.69 16.07 7.50
CA LYS A 188 -4.71 17.15 7.63
C LYS A 188 -3.60 17.10 6.57
N PHE A 189 -3.52 16.01 5.80
CA PHE A 189 -2.57 15.89 4.70
C PHE A 189 -2.98 16.74 3.49
N PRO A 190 -2.04 17.14 2.61
CA PRO A 190 -2.33 18.00 1.47
C PRO A 190 -3.44 17.45 0.57
N GLU A 191 -3.36 16.17 0.25
CA GLU A 191 -4.42 15.41 -0.41
C GLU A 191 -4.70 14.14 0.38
N TYR A 192 -5.98 13.78 0.50
CA TYR A 192 -6.38 12.56 1.18
C TYR A 192 -7.64 11.94 0.61
N ARG A 193 -7.82 10.64 0.88
CA ARG A 193 -9.05 9.91 0.58
C ARG A 193 -9.26 8.76 1.55
N PHE A 194 -10.50 8.51 1.92
CA PHE A 194 -10.89 7.26 2.58
C PHE A 194 -11.35 6.24 1.54
N GLN A 195 -11.11 4.97 1.79
CA GLN A 195 -11.68 3.91 0.97
C GLN A 195 -11.99 2.65 1.78
N THR A 196 -12.95 1.88 1.31
CA THR A 196 -13.32 0.59 1.90
C THR A 196 -13.52 -0.42 0.79
N THR A 197 -12.83 -1.55 0.89
CA THR A 197 -13.06 -2.69 -0.01
C THR A 197 -14.18 -3.54 0.56
N VAL A 198 -15.20 -3.85 -0.24
CA VAL A 198 -16.29 -4.75 0.17
C VAL A 198 -15.77 -6.19 0.13
N VAL A 199 -15.22 -6.64 1.25
CA VAL A 199 -14.57 -7.95 1.41
C VAL A 199 -15.53 -9.02 1.94
N PRO A 200 -15.29 -10.31 1.66
CA PRO A 200 -15.91 -11.40 2.40
C PRO A 200 -15.40 -11.42 3.85
N VAL A 201 -16.31 -11.70 4.78
CA VAL A 201 -16.05 -11.75 6.22
C VAL A 201 -16.57 -13.08 6.78
N ILE A 202 -15.80 -13.72 7.65
CA ILE A 202 -16.24 -14.91 8.38
C ILE A 202 -17.19 -14.48 9.49
N ARG A 203 -18.48 -14.77 9.37
CA ARG A 203 -19.53 -14.38 10.33
C ARG A 203 -19.50 -15.21 11.60
N GLN A 204 -19.14 -16.47 11.47
CA GLN A 204 -18.96 -17.39 12.58
C GLN A 204 -17.89 -18.40 12.21
N GLU A 205 -16.99 -18.69 13.16
CA GLU A 205 -16.05 -19.80 13.02
C GLU A 205 -16.79 -21.11 13.31
N SER A 206 -17.07 -21.85 12.23
CA SER A 206 -17.82 -23.11 12.24
C SER A 206 -17.33 -24.02 11.12
N GLU A 207 -17.77 -25.28 11.08
CA GLU A 207 -17.55 -26.19 9.95
C GLU A 207 -18.87 -26.51 9.23
N PRO A 208 -19.09 -26.00 8.00
CA PRO A 208 -18.28 -25.01 7.28
C PRO A 208 -18.41 -23.60 7.89
N ASN A 209 -17.43 -22.74 7.61
CA ASN A 209 -17.47 -21.34 8.04
C ASN A 209 -18.64 -20.62 7.37
N GLU A 210 -19.37 -19.81 8.13
CA GLU A 210 -20.34 -18.88 7.54
C GLU A 210 -19.59 -17.66 6.97
N ILE A 211 -19.65 -17.45 5.66
CA ILE A 211 -18.95 -16.36 4.97
C ILE A 211 -19.97 -15.53 4.20
N SER A 212 -19.95 -14.21 4.41
CA SER A 212 -20.69 -13.27 3.59
C SER A 212 -19.91 -11.98 3.42
N PHE A 213 -20.18 -11.26 2.34
CA PHE A 213 -19.60 -9.93 2.15
C PHE A 213 -20.05 -8.98 3.26
N LEU A 214 -19.26 -7.93 3.49
CA LEU A 214 -19.77 -6.72 4.14
C LEU A 214 -21.10 -6.35 3.48
N THR A 215 -22.09 -5.98 4.27
CA THR A 215 -23.41 -5.59 3.80
C THR A 215 -23.46 -4.10 3.49
N ALA A 216 -24.46 -3.65 2.73
CA ALA A 216 -24.67 -2.22 2.48
C ALA A 216 -24.85 -1.43 3.79
N LYS A 217 -25.51 -2.03 4.80
CA LYS A 217 -25.66 -1.42 6.12
C LYS A 217 -24.31 -1.24 6.81
N GLU A 218 -23.46 -2.26 6.83
CA GLU A 218 -22.12 -2.20 7.44
C GLU A 218 -21.19 -1.22 6.73
N ILE A 219 -21.31 -1.07 5.41
CA ILE A 219 -20.63 0.01 4.67
C ILE A 219 -21.16 1.39 5.03
N GLY A 220 -22.47 1.52 5.30
CA GLY A 220 -23.07 2.73 5.87
C GLY A 220 -22.51 3.05 7.26
N GLU A 221 -22.40 2.06 8.14
CA GLU A 221 -21.79 2.19 9.47
C GLU A 221 -20.30 2.54 9.39
N THR A 222 -19.58 2.01 8.39
CA THR A 222 -18.19 2.39 8.09
C THR A 222 -18.09 3.86 7.66
N ALA A 223 -19.00 4.31 6.79
CA ALA A 223 -19.08 5.71 6.39
C ALA A 223 -19.42 6.64 7.56
N LYS A 224 -20.28 6.17 8.48
CA LYS A 224 -20.60 6.85 9.73
C LYS A 224 -19.39 6.97 10.65
N LEU A 225 -18.58 5.91 10.80
CA LEU A 225 -17.34 5.97 11.57
C LEU A 225 -16.40 7.08 11.06
N ILE A 226 -16.25 7.20 9.74
CA ILE A 226 -15.48 8.31 9.13
C ILE A 226 -16.12 9.66 9.45
N ALA A 227 -17.45 9.77 9.35
CA ALA A 227 -18.16 11.03 9.58
C ALA A 227 -18.01 11.51 11.03
N ASP A 228 -18.19 10.61 11.98
CA ASP A 228 -18.07 10.88 13.40
C ASP A 228 -16.62 11.24 13.77
N GLY A 229 -15.64 10.50 13.23
CA GLY A 229 -14.22 10.73 13.51
C GLY A 229 -13.67 12.04 12.90
N THR A 230 -14.17 12.45 11.74
CA THR A 230 -13.76 13.70 11.08
C THR A 230 -14.63 14.91 11.43
N GLY A 231 -15.83 14.69 11.99
CA GLY A 231 -16.86 15.72 12.13
C GLY A 231 -17.43 16.20 10.78
N SER A 232 -17.23 15.46 9.69
CA SER A 232 -17.60 15.87 8.33
C SER A 232 -18.21 14.73 7.52
N MET A 233 -19.26 15.03 6.77
CA MET A 233 -19.85 14.13 5.79
C MET A 233 -19.32 14.35 4.36
N LYS A 234 -18.37 15.27 4.18
CA LYS A 234 -17.85 15.68 2.88
C LYS A 234 -16.44 15.14 2.61
N ASN A 235 -16.07 14.02 3.20
CA ASN A 235 -14.78 13.42 2.91
C ASN A 235 -14.84 12.69 1.55
N PRO A 236 -13.78 12.75 0.72
CA PRO A 236 -13.64 11.86 -0.41
C PRO A 236 -13.63 10.41 0.07
N TYR A 237 -14.64 9.63 -0.32
CA TYR A 237 -14.80 8.24 0.11
C TYR A 237 -15.03 7.32 -1.08
N LEU A 238 -14.21 6.29 -1.23
CA LEU A 238 -14.28 5.35 -2.34
C LEU A 238 -14.66 3.95 -1.86
N ILE A 239 -15.69 3.36 -2.45
CA ILE A 239 -16.01 1.95 -2.23
C ILE A 239 -15.37 1.11 -3.34
N ARG A 240 -14.57 0.12 -2.96
CA ARG A 240 -13.81 -0.75 -3.86
C ARG A 240 -14.39 -2.15 -3.92
N LEU A 241 -14.21 -2.79 -5.07
CA LEU A 241 -14.59 -4.19 -5.28
C LEU A 241 -13.47 -5.11 -4.82
N TRP A 242 -13.84 -6.16 -4.08
CA TRP A 242 -12.88 -7.19 -3.72
C TRP A 242 -12.53 -8.07 -4.92
N ASN A 243 -11.23 -8.30 -5.13
CA ASN A 243 -10.72 -9.13 -6.21
C ASN A 243 -10.25 -10.50 -5.65
N PRO A 244 -10.95 -11.61 -5.96
CA PRO A 244 -10.59 -12.93 -5.46
C PRO A 244 -9.20 -13.40 -5.92
N LYS A 245 -8.66 -12.87 -7.01
CA LYS A 245 -7.32 -13.24 -7.50
C LYS A 245 -6.19 -12.73 -6.61
N LEU A 246 -6.45 -11.72 -5.78
CA LEU A 246 -5.46 -11.10 -4.89
C LEU A 246 -5.51 -11.66 -3.47
N THR A 247 -6.48 -12.53 -3.15
CA THR A 247 -6.61 -13.09 -1.79
C THR A 247 -5.54 -14.12 -1.50
N THR A 248 -4.93 -14.04 -0.32
CA THR A 248 -4.02 -15.05 0.23
C THR A 248 -4.76 -16.07 1.10
N ASP A 249 -5.93 -15.72 1.62
CA ASP A 249 -6.75 -16.63 2.44
C ASP A 249 -7.45 -17.67 1.56
N GLN A 250 -7.14 -18.94 1.81
CA GLN A 250 -7.69 -20.08 1.07
C GLN A 250 -9.21 -20.19 1.23
N ARG A 251 -9.76 -19.77 2.39
CA ARG A 251 -11.19 -19.83 2.69
C ARG A 251 -12.00 -18.95 1.74
N PHE A 252 -11.40 -17.87 1.23
CA PHE A 252 -12.07 -16.95 0.31
C PHE A 252 -11.90 -17.28 -1.16
N LYS A 253 -11.03 -18.24 -1.54
CA LYS A 253 -10.78 -18.54 -2.97
C LYS A 253 -12.00 -19.03 -3.73
N ALA A 254 -12.94 -19.67 -3.05
CA ALA A 254 -14.19 -20.15 -3.65
C ALA A 254 -15.32 -19.09 -3.64
N VAL A 255 -15.11 -17.93 -3.00
CA VAL A 255 -16.12 -16.87 -2.92
C VAL A 255 -16.25 -16.20 -4.29
N LYS A 256 -17.47 -16.19 -4.83
CA LYS A 256 -17.77 -15.52 -6.10
C LYS A 256 -17.61 -14.01 -5.94
N ALA A 257 -16.87 -13.38 -6.85
CA ALA A 257 -16.74 -11.92 -6.90
C ALA A 257 -18.10 -11.25 -7.13
N MET A 258 -18.29 -10.09 -6.49
CA MET A 258 -19.42 -9.21 -6.75
C MET A 258 -19.23 -8.47 -8.08
N SER A 259 -20.34 -8.01 -8.67
CA SER A 259 -20.32 -7.12 -9.83
C SER A 259 -20.44 -5.65 -9.41
N ILE A 260 -20.03 -4.72 -10.29
CA ILE A 260 -20.24 -3.28 -10.06
C ILE A 260 -21.71 -2.94 -9.80
N ASN A 261 -22.65 -3.63 -10.46
CA ASN A 261 -24.08 -3.36 -10.31
C ASN A 261 -24.58 -3.64 -8.89
N ASP A 262 -23.95 -4.57 -8.17
CA ASP A 262 -24.29 -4.88 -6.79
C ASP A 262 -23.93 -3.74 -5.82
N MET A 263 -22.98 -2.88 -6.22
CA MET A 263 -22.38 -1.82 -5.40
C MET A 263 -23.25 -0.57 -5.26
N PHE A 264 -24.32 -0.41 -6.05
CA PHE A 264 -25.17 0.78 -5.97
C PHE A 264 -25.87 0.91 -4.61
N SER A 265 -26.33 -0.19 -4.03
CA SER A 265 -26.96 -0.21 -2.70
C SER A 265 -25.97 0.22 -1.61
N TYR A 266 -24.71 -0.23 -1.71
CA TYR A 266 -23.61 0.14 -0.82
C TYR A 266 -23.31 1.64 -0.86
N ARG A 267 -23.19 2.20 -2.07
CA ARG A 267 -22.97 3.64 -2.25
C ARG A 267 -24.14 4.44 -1.70
N THR A 268 -25.38 4.01 -1.92
CA THR A 268 -26.56 4.68 -1.35
C THR A 268 -26.51 4.71 0.17
N SER A 269 -26.21 3.58 0.81
CA SER A 269 -26.07 3.50 2.28
C SER A 269 -24.91 4.37 2.80
N ALA A 270 -23.74 4.31 2.16
CA ALA A 270 -22.60 5.16 2.52
C ALA A 270 -22.92 6.66 2.39
N ARG A 271 -23.67 7.07 1.36
CA ARG A 271 -24.05 8.47 1.13
C ARG A 271 -24.96 9.07 2.20
N CYS A 272 -25.59 8.25 3.04
CA CYS A 272 -26.27 8.72 4.24
C CYS A 272 -25.30 9.38 5.24
N HIS A 273 -24.01 9.04 5.17
CA HIS A 273 -22.98 9.55 6.10
C HIS A 273 -21.77 10.20 5.40
N GLN A 274 -21.50 9.90 4.13
CA GLN A 274 -20.45 10.50 3.32
C GLN A 274 -20.97 10.88 1.93
N VAL A 275 -21.35 12.14 1.73
CA VAL A 275 -22.08 12.58 0.52
C VAL A 275 -21.25 12.48 -0.75
N LEU A 276 -19.92 12.52 -0.64
CA LEU A 276 -18.98 12.39 -1.76
C LEU A 276 -18.59 10.94 -2.07
N THR A 277 -19.37 9.96 -1.60
CA THR A 277 -19.03 8.55 -1.85
C THR A 277 -19.12 8.21 -3.34
N GLU A 278 -18.07 7.58 -3.85
CA GLU A 278 -17.97 7.02 -5.20
C GLU A 278 -17.71 5.50 -5.17
N ILE A 279 -17.91 4.83 -6.30
CA ILE A 279 -17.54 3.42 -6.50
C ILE A 279 -16.33 3.40 -7.43
N GLU A 280 -15.34 2.57 -7.12
CA GLU A 280 -14.19 2.31 -7.99
C GLU A 280 -14.65 1.90 -9.38
N LYS A 281 -14.09 2.53 -10.41
CA LYS A 281 -14.38 2.17 -11.80
C LYS A 281 -13.58 0.92 -12.15
N GLU A 282 -14.14 0.08 -13.02
CA GLU A 282 -13.46 -1.07 -13.63
C GLU A 282 -12.17 -0.68 -14.38
#